data_AF-A0A4Q7DRA5-F1
#
_entry.id   AF-A0A4Q7DRA5-F1
#
_cell.length_a   1.000
_cell.length_b   1.000
_cell.length_c   1.000
_cell.angle_alpha   90.00
_cell.angle_beta   90.00
_cell.angle_gamma   90.00
#
_symmetry.space_group_name_H-M   'P 1'
#
loop_
_entity.id
_entity.type
_entity.pdbx_description
1 polymer ?
#
loop_
_entity_poly.entity_id
_entity_poly.type
_entity_poly.pdbx_seq_one_letter_code
_entity_poly.pdbx_strand_id
1 'polypeptide(L)'
;MDIQTLAHDLGKSVSTLKRWKKQIEHLAEYEFEEKTVQIGRNQTQKVPDFDSKEVRRFQKMAQLIDSKGLEQTIFEVWGNAQLLTLEHIQGKHNHLAQAFIKYRLQANKKFDSLKKENQSLKTGLDTLTQEFKVYQENNKKKKGLFK
;
A
#
# COMPACT_ATOMS: atom_id res chain seq x y z
N MET A 1 -29.68 -6.77 -18.24
CA MET A 1 -30.56 -5.74 -18.86
C MET A 1 -29.76 -5.09 -19.99
N ASP A 2 -30.30 -5.02 -21.20
CA ASP A 2 -29.55 -4.42 -22.31
C ASP A 2 -29.50 -2.88 -22.22
N ILE A 3 -28.54 -2.31 -22.97
CA ILE A 3 -28.30 -0.86 -22.99
C ILE A 3 -29.45 -0.04 -23.61
N GLN A 4 -30.28 -0.64 -24.46
CA GLN A 4 -31.37 0.07 -25.13
C GLN A 4 -32.53 0.27 -24.16
N THR A 5 -32.89 -0.80 -23.44
CA THR A 5 -33.88 -0.80 -22.37
C THR A 5 -33.46 0.17 -21.26
N LEU A 6 -32.22 0.09 -20.80
CA LEU A 6 -31.71 1.01 -19.78
C LEU A 6 -31.71 2.48 -20.25
N ALA A 7 -31.37 2.75 -21.51
CA ALA A 7 -31.41 4.10 -22.07
C ALA A 7 -32.83 4.67 -22.05
N HIS A 8 -33.79 3.86 -22.49
CA HIS A 8 -35.21 4.20 -22.48
C HIS A 8 -35.70 4.50 -21.06
N ASP A 9 -35.44 3.61 -20.09
CA ASP A 9 -35.89 3.76 -18.71
C ASP A 9 -35.33 5.01 -18.01
N LEU A 10 -34.12 5.43 -18.40
CA LEU A 10 -33.48 6.62 -17.86
C LEU A 10 -33.85 7.91 -18.62
N GLY A 11 -34.60 7.82 -19.71
CA GLY A 11 -34.87 8.96 -20.60
C GLY A 11 -33.59 9.54 -21.22
N LYS A 12 -32.57 8.71 -21.48
CA LYS A 12 -31.28 9.11 -22.06
C LYS A 12 -31.06 8.41 -23.40
N SER A 13 -30.16 8.96 -24.22
CA SER A 13 -29.80 8.30 -25.47
C SER A 13 -28.83 7.12 -25.23
N VAL A 14 -28.89 6.11 -26.11
CA VAL A 14 -27.96 4.98 -26.07
C VAL A 14 -26.50 5.43 -26.19
N SER A 15 -26.23 6.46 -26.99
CA SER A 15 -24.87 7.03 -27.13
C SER A 15 -24.39 7.68 -25.83
N THR A 16 -25.27 8.35 -25.10
CA THR A 16 -24.98 8.87 -23.75
C THR A 16 -24.58 7.74 -22.80
N LEU A 17 -25.35 6.66 -22.73
CA LEU A 17 -25.01 5.52 -21.86
C LEU A 17 -23.72 4.82 -22.29
N LYS A 18 -23.46 4.67 -23.60
CA LYS A 18 -22.17 4.14 -24.08
C LYS A 18 -21.00 5.02 -23.66
N ARG A 19 -21.16 6.35 -23.72
CA ARG A 19 -20.14 7.30 -23.24
C ARG A 19 -19.93 7.15 -21.74
N TRP A 20 -21.00 7.04 -20.95
CA TRP A 20 -20.89 6.85 -19.51
C TRP A 20 -20.21 5.53 -19.15
N LYS A 21 -20.61 4.41 -19.77
CA LYS A 21 -19.96 3.10 -19.62
C LYS A 21 -18.45 3.20 -19.82
N LYS A 22 -18.03 3.78 -20.96
CA LYS A 22 -16.60 3.94 -21.28
C LYS A 22 -15.83 4.77 -20.24
N GLN A 23 -16.47 5.81 -19.69
CA GLN A 23 -15.85 6.64 -18.66
C GLN A 23 -15.77 5.92 -17.32
N ILE A 24 -16.78 5.11 -16.96
CA ILE A 24 -16.76 4.27 -15.77
C ILE A 24 -15.65 3.22 -15.87
N GLU A 25 -15.52 2.54 -17.01
CA GLU A 25 -14.44 1.57 -17.27
C GLU A 25 -13.05 2.20 -17.10
N HIS A 26 -12.89 3.45 -17.51
CA HIS A 26 -11.62 4.16 -17.39
C HIS A 26 -11.33 4.68 -15.97
N LEU A 27 -12.31 5.32 -15.32
CA LEU A 27 -12.10 6.04 -14.05
C LEU A 27 -12.24 5.16 -12.81
N ALA A 28 -13.13 4.18 -12.87
CA ALA A 28 -13.37 3.25 -11.77
C ALA A 28 -12.71 1.89 -12.01
N GLU A 29 -12.00 1.70 -13.14
CA GLU A 29 -11.42 0.41 -13.58
C GLU A 29 -12.42 -0.74 -13.49
N TYR A 30 -13.69 -0.44 -13.77
CA TYR A 30 -14.80 -1.38 -13.64
C TYR A 30 -15.03 -2.09 -14.98
N GLU A 31 -14.98 -3.42 -14.99
CA GLU A 31 -15.26 -4.23 -16.18
C GLU A 31 -16.74 -4.63 -16.19
N PHE A 32 -17.46 -4.23 -17.23
CA PHE A 32 -18.86 -4.61 -17.43
C PHE A 32 -18.95 -5.97 -18.13
N GLU A 33 -19.88 -6.79 -17.67
CA GLU A 33 -20.21 -8.04 -18.35
C GLU A 33 -20.86 -7.77 -19.72
N GLU A 34 -20.44 -8.55 -20.71
CA GLU A 34 -20.95 -8.48 -22.07
C GLU A 34 -21.42 -9.85 -22.54
N LYS A 35 -22.61 -9.89 -23.13
CA LYS A 35 -23.14 -11.09 -23.77
C LYS A 35 -22.96 -11.05 -25.28
N THR A 36 -22.71 -12.20 -25.87
CA THR A 36 -22.64 -12.36 -27.33
C THR A 36 -24.04 -12.59 -27.88
N VAL A 37 -24.49 -11.73 -28.79
CA VAL A 37 -25.77 -11.83 -29.48
C VAL A 37 -25.54 -12.04 -30.97
N GLN A 38 -26.29 -12.95 -31.57
CA GLN A 38 -26.25 -13.20 -33.01
C GLN A 38 -27.09 -12.14 -33.73
N ILE A 39 -26.47 -11.40 -34.64
CA ILE A 39 -27.12 -10.30 -35.40
C ILE A 39 -27.37 -10.68 -36.85
N GLY A 40 -26.70 -11.73 -37.33
CA GLY A 40 -26.94 -12.27 -38.67
C GLY A 40 -26.54 -13.74 -38.76
N ARG A 41 -26.63 -14.32 -39.97
CA ARG A 41 -26.36 -15.76 -40.20
C ARG A 41 -25.02 -16.20 -39.61
N ASN A 42 -23.94 -15.43 -39.82
CA ASN A 42 -22.60 -15.74 -39.32
C ASN A 42 -21.97 -14.57 -38.51
N GLN A 43 -22.78 -13.61 -38.04
CA GLN A 43 -22.26 -12.42 -37.35
C GLN A 43 -22.78 -12.39 -35.91
N THR A 44 -21.85 -12.18 -34.99
CA THR A 44 -22.15 -11.98 -33.57
C THR A 44 -21.59 -10.64 -33.11
N GLN A 45 -22.24 -10.05 -32.11
CA GLN A 45 -21.81 -8.81 -31.49
C GLN A 45 -21.87 -8.97 -29.98
N LYS A 46 -20.85 -8.44 -29.30
CA LYS A 46 -20.88 -8.29 -27.85
C LYS A 46 -21.70 -7.06 -27.49
N VAL A 47 -22.66 -7.24 -26.58
CA VAL A 47 -23.48 -6.16 -26.05
C VAL A 47 -23.42 -6.19 -24.52
N PRO A 48 -23.42 -5.03 -23.85
CA PRO A 48 -23.45 -4.99 -22.39
C PRO A 48 -24.70 -5.68 -21.85
N ASP A 49 -24.53 -6.47 -20.78
CA ASP A 49 -25.65 -7.08 -20.06
C ASP A 49 -25.65 -6.64 -18.60
N PHE A 50 -26.32 -5.52 -18.33
CA PHE A 50 -26.24 -4.88 -17.03
C PHE A 50 -27.00 -5.66 -15.96
N ASP A 51 -26.39 -5.89 -14.82
CA ASP A 51 -27.04 -6.51 -13.67
C ASP A 51 -27.93 -5.50 -12.92
N SER A 52 -28.72 -6.01 -11.96
CA SER A 52 -29.63 -5.15 -11.18
C SER A 52 -28.93 -4.07 -10.35
N LYS A 53 -27.68 -4.29 -9.93
CA LYS A 53 -26.89 -3.32 -9.14
C LYS A 53 -26.37 -2.22 -10.05
N GLU A 54 -25.86 -2.57 -11.21
CA GLU A 54 -25.40 -1.65 -12.25
C GLU A 54 -26.53 -0.75 -12.71
N VAL A 55 -27.72 -1.31 -12.95
CA VAL A 55 -28.92 -0.52 -13.29
C VAL A 55 -29.22 0.52 -12.20
N ARG A 56 -29.21 0.13 -10.92
CA ARG A 56 -29.41 1.07 -9.80
C ARG A 56 -28.33 2.15 -9.73
N ARG A 57 -27.08 1.79 -10.03
CA ARG A 57 -25.96 2.75 -10.10
C ARG A 57 -26.17 3.75 -11.25
N PHE A 58 -26.56 3.30 -12.44
CA PHE A 58 -26.89 4.18 -13.56
C PHE A 58 -28.08 5.10 -13.24
N GLN A 59 -29.11 4.61 -12.54
CA GLN A 59 -30.22 5.44 -12.07
C GLN A 59 -29.75 6.54 -11.12
N LYS A 60 -28.92 6.19 -10.13
CA LYS A 60 -28.34 7.15 -9.19
C LYS A 60 -27.46 8.18 -9.91
N MET A 61 -26.68 7.75 -10.88
CA MET A 61 -25.86 8.63 -11.70
C MET A 61 -26.70 9.63 -12.50
N ALA A 62 -27.78 9.17 -13.14
CA ALA A 62 -28.66 10.04 -13.91
C ALA A 62 -29.28 11.17 -13.06
N GLN A 63 -29.50 10.94 -11.77
CA GLN A 63 -30.01 11.95 -10.83
C GLN A 63 -28.95 12.97 -10.41
N LEU A 64 -27.68 12.56 -10.33
CA LEU A 64 -26.59 13.37 -9.79
C LEU A 64 -25.81 14.13 -10.87
N ILE A 65 -25.80 13.61 -12.10
CA ILE A 65 -24.88 14.05 -13.15
C ILE A 65 -25.04 15.52 -13.52
N ASP A 66 -26.28 16.03 -13.52
CA ASP A 66 -26.57 17.42 -13.89
C ASP A 66 -26.06 18.40 -12.83
N SER A 67 -25.93 17.95 -11.57
CA SER A 67 -25.47 18.78 -10.44
C SER A 67 -23.97 18.70 -10.17
N LYS A 68 -23.37 17.51 -10.33
CA LYS A 68 -21.97 17.23 -9.95
C LYS A 68 -21.04 17.06 -11.14
N GLY A 69 -21.58 16.94 -12.35
CA GLY A 69 -20.81 16.56 -13.53
C GLY A 69 -20.48 15.07 -13.59
N LEU A 70 -20.01 14.63 -14.76
CA LEU A 70 -19.82 13.21 -15.10
C LEU A 70 -18.79 12.51 -14.20
N GLU A 71 -17.58 13.04 -14.11
CA GLU A 71 -16.46 12.39 -13.40
C GLU A 71 -16.73 12.25 -11.91
N GLN A 72 -17.15 13.34 -11.26
CA GLN A 72 -17.44 13.34 -9.83
C GLN A 72 -18.57 12.38 -9.47
N THR A 73 -19.59 12.28 -10.33
CA THR A 73 -20.68 11.32 -10.14
C THR A 73 -20.21 9.88 -10.29
N ILE A 74 -19.31 9.61 -11.25
CA ILE A 74 -18.72 8.28 -11.41
C ILE A 74 -17.95 7.89 -10.15
N PHE A 75 -17.10 8.79 -9.62
CA PHE A 75 -16.35 8.53 -8.39
C PHE A 75 -17.25 8.23 -7.19
N GLU A 76 -18.38 8.92 -7.08
CA GLU A 76 -19.31 8.72 -5.96
C GLU A 76 -20.10 7.40 -6.05
N VAL A 77 -20.41 6.95 -7.26
CA VAL A 77 -21.32 5.80 -7.47
C VAL A 77 -20.57 4.49 -7.76
N TRP A 78 -19.43 4.55 -8.45
CA TRP A 78 -18.59 3.40 -8.78
C TRP A 78 -17.25 3.38 -8.05
N GLY A 79 -16.81 4.51 -7.49
CA GLY A 79 -15.51 4.65 -6.83
C GLY A 79 -14.44 5.26 -7.74
N ASN A 80 -13.29 5.57 -7.14
CA ASN A 80 -12.10 6.07 -7.84
C ASN A 80 -10.94 5.08 -7.61
N ALA A 81 -10.63 4.29 -8.63
CA ALA A 81 -9.59 3.25 -8.54
C ALA A 81 -8.19 3.85 -8.28
N GLN A 82 -7.91 5.02 -8.86
CA GLN A 82 -6.64 5.73 -8.65
C GLN A 82 -6.51 6.20 -7.21
N LEU A 83 -7.58 6.74 -6.61
CA LEU A 83 -7.59 7.17 -5.21
C LEU A 83 -7.38 5.99 -4.27
N LEU A 84 -8.08 4.87 -4.48
CA LEU A 84 -7.92 3.65 -3.68
C LEU A 84 -6.48 3.11 -3.76
N THR A 85 -5.88 3.17 -4.95
CA THR A 85 -4.48 2.76 -5.16
C THR A 85 -3.51 3.67 -4.41
N LEU A 86 -3.73 4.99 -4.44
CA LEU A 86 -2.91 5.95 -3.70
C LEU A 86 -3.03 5.76 -2.19
N GLU A 87 -4.24 5.57 -1.66
CA GLU A 87 -4.48 5.28 -0.25
C GLU A 87 -3.77 3.99 0.19
N HIS A 88 -3.82 2.94 -0.64
CA HIS A 88 -3.12 1.69 -0.38
C HIS A 88 -1.59 1.86 -0.37
N ILE A 89 -1.05 2.59 -1.35
CA ILE A 89 0.39 2.91 -1.41
C ILE A 89 0.80 3.70 -0.16
N GLN A 90 0.02 4.70 0.24
CA GLN A 90 0.28 5.50 1.43
C GLN A 90 0.21 4.65 2.70
N GLY A 91 -0.75 3.73 2.80
CA GLY A 91 -0.84 2.76 3.89
C GLY A 91 0.41 1.88 4.00
N LYS A 92 0.88 1.32 2.88
CA LYS A 92 2.13 0.55 2.81
C LYS A 92 3.35 1.38 3.22
N HIS A 93 3.44 2.62 2.73
CA HIS A 93 4.51 3.55 3.10
C HIS A 93 4.53 3.82 4.61
N ASN A 94 3.37 4.10 5.21
CA ASN A 94 3.24 4.34 6.65
C ASN A 94 3.64 3.11 7.47
N HIS A 95 3.20 1.92 7.04
CA HIS A 95 3.60 0.67 7.69
C HIS A 95 5.11 0.45 7.65
N LEU A 96 5.73 0.67 6.48
CA LEU A 96 7.17 0.55 6.32
C LEU A 96 7.94 1.56 7.20
N ALA A 97 7.48 2.81 7.25
CA ALA A 97 8.09 3.84 8.11
C ALA A 97 8.05 3.44 9.59
N GLN A 98 6.93 2.90 10.07
CA GLN A 98 6.80 2.41 11.45
C GLN A 98 7.74 1.22 11.72
N ALA A 99 7.83 0.27 10.77
CA ALA A 99 8.76 -0.85 10.89
C ALA A 99 10.22 -0.38 10.96
N PHE A 100 10.61 0.60 10.15
CA PHE A 100 11.94 1.20 10.20
C PHE A 100 12.24 1.88 11.53
N ILE A 101 11.30 2.66 12.07
CA ILE A 101 11.47 3.30 13.38
C ILE A 101 11.67 2.25 14.46
N LYS A 102 10.85 1.18 14.46
CA LYS A 102 10.97 0.09 15.43
C LYS A 102 12.31 -0.63 15.31
N TYR A 103 12.74 -0.94 14.09
CA TYR A 103 14.04 -1.56 13.84
C TYR A 103 15.19 -0.68 14.34
N ARG A 104 15.17 0.62 14.00
CA ARG A 104 16.19 1.58 14.45
C ARG A 104 16.28 1.65 15.97
N LEU A 105 15.14 1.69 16.66
CA LEU A 105 15.10 1.71 18.13
C LEU A 105 15.69 0.43 18.73
N GLN A 106 15.38 -0.74 18.17
CA GLN A 106 15.93 -2.01 18.63
C GLN A 106 17.45 -2.10 18.37
N ALA A 107 17.88 -1.68 17.18
CA ALA A 107 19.29 -1.65 16.81
C ALA A 107 20.09 -0.72 17.76
N ASN A 108 19.58 0.48 18.04
CA ASN A 108 20.22 1.41 18.97
C ASN A 108 20.33 0.84 20.38
N LYS A 109 19.26 0.21 20.90
CA LYS A 109 19.32 -0.46 22.21
C LYS A 109 20.41 -1.53 22.27
N LYS A 110 20.54 -2.32 21.20
CA LYS A 110 21.58 -3.35 21.12
C LYS A 110 22.98 -2.73 21.03
N PHE A 111 23.13 -1.66 20.26
CA PHE A 111 24.37 -0.88 20.19
C PHE A 111 24.78 -0.34 21.56
N ASP A 112 23.83 0.22 22.31
CA ASP A 112 24.09 0.75 23.65
C ASP A 112 24.51 -0.35 24.63
N SER A 113 23.89 -1.54 24.57
CA SER A 113 24.30 -2.70 25.38
C SER A 113 25.72 -3.13 25.05
N LEU A 114 26.01 -3.34 23.77
CA LEU A 114 27.33 -3.76 23.31
C LEU A 114 28.41 -2.72 23.64
N LYS A 115 28.07 -1.43 23.57
CA LYS A 115 28.97 -0.35 23.97
C LYS A 115 29.31 -0.42 25.46
N LYS A 116 28.32 -0.66 26.33
CA LYS A 116 28.54 -0.83 27.77
C LYS A 116 29.37 -2.06 28.08
N GLU A 117 29.05 -3.20 27.46
CA GLU A 117 29.81 -4.44 27.63
C GLU A 117 31.28 -4.27 27.22
N ASN A 118 31.53 -3.64 26.07
CA ASN A 118 32.89 -3.32 25.61
C ASN A 118 33.63 -2.38 26.57
N GLN A 119 32.95 -1.39 27.15
CA GLN A 119 33.55 -0.51 28.16
C GLN A 119 33.95 -1.27 29.42
N SER A 120 33.08 -2.14 29.94
CA SER A 120 33.37 -2.99 31.11
C SER A 120 34.53 -3.93 30.85
N LEU A 121 34.56 -4.58 29.67
CA LEU A 121 35.66 -5.46 29.27
C LEU A 121 36.99 -4.69 29.18
N LYS A 122 36.97 -3.47 28.62
CA LYS A 122 38.15 -2.61 28.57
C LYS A 122 38.67 -2.29 29.96
N THR A 123 37.80 -1.87 30.89
CA THR A 123 38.19 -1.59 32.28
C THR A 123 38.77 -2.83 32.97
N GLY A 124 38.18 -4.01 32.76
CA GLY A 124 38.72 -5.27 33.27
C GLY A 124 40.10 -5.59 32.73
N LEU A 125 40.32 -5.40 31.42
CA LEU A 125 41.61 -5.62 30.78
C LEU A 125 42.68 -4.66 31.30
N ASP A 126 42.34 -3.38 31.48
CA ASP A 126 43.24 -2.36 32.02
C ASP A 126 43.67 -2.71 33.45
N THR A 127 42.72 -3.18 34.27
CA THR A 127 42.96 -3.62 35.66
C THR A 127 43.92 -4.82 35.69
N LEU A 128 43.63 -5.86 34.92
CA LEU A 128 44.47 -7.06 34.85
C LEU A 128 45.88 -6.75 34.34
N THR A 129 45.98 -5.85 33.35
CA THR A 129 47.27 -5.38 32.83
C THR A 129 48.09 -4.68 33.91
N GLN A 130 47.44 -3.86 34.75
CA GLN A 130 48.10 -3.16 35.84
C GLN A 130 48.56 -4.13 36.94
N GLU A 131 47.70 -5.07 37.34
CA GLU A 131 48.06 -6.13 38.30
C GLU A 131 49.23 -6.97 37.81
N PHE A 132 49.25 -7.31 36.52
CA PHE A 132 50.34 -8.05 35.91
C PHE A 132 51.67 -7.29 35.94
N LYS A 133 51.66 -5.97 35.68
CA LYS A 133 52.86 -5.12 35.81
C LYS A 133 53.40 -5.12 37.25
N VAL A 134 52.52 -4.91 38.23
CA VAL A 134 52.90 -4.94 39.66
C VAL A 134 53.49 -6.30 40.04
N TYR A 135 52.88 -7.39 39.59
CA TYR A 135 53.40 -8.75 39.80
C TYR A 135 54.80 -8.93 39.20
N GLN A 136 55.04 -8.45 37.97
CA GLN A 136 56.37 -8.51 37.35
C GLN A 136 57.41 -7.70 38.12
N GLU A 137 57.08 -6.49 38.56
CA GLU A 137 57.99 -5.64 39.34
C GLU A 137 58.37 -6.27 40.68
N ASN A 138 57.38 -6.83 41.39
CA ASN A 138 57.60 -7.50 42.66
C ASN A 138 58.51 -8.73 42.51
N ASN A 139 58.33 -9.51 41.43
CA ASN A 139 59.21 -10.65 41.15
C ASN A 139 60.64 -10.24 40.79
N LYS A 140 60.83 -9.12 40.07
CA LYS A 140 62.17 -8.58 39.79
C LYS A 140 62.88 -8.15 41.08
N LYS A 141 62.18 -7.47 41.99
CA LYS A 141 62.71 -7.08 43.30
C LYS A 141 63.12 -8.29 44.14
N LYS A 142 62.31 -9.34 44.18
CA LYS A 142 62.64 -10.61 44.87
C LYS A 142 63.88 -11.28 44.30
N LYS A 143 64.11 -11.27 42.98
CA LYS A 143 65.32 -11.84 42.36
C LYS A 143 66.60 -11.02 42.62
N GLY A 144 66.49 -9.72 42.89
CA GLY A 144 67.63 -8.85 43.22
C GLY A 144 68.11 -8.93 44.68
N LEU A 145 67.29 -9.48 45.58
CA LEU A 145 67.58 -9.64 47.01
C LEU A 145 68.42 -10.88 47.36
N PHE A 146 68.69 -11.76 46.38
CA PHE A 146 69.48 -12.98 46.55
C PHE A 146 70.84 -12.92 45.82
N LYS A 147 71.44 -11.74 45.72
CA LYS A 147 72.80 -11.54 45.16
C LYS A 147 73.74 -10.99 46.22
#